data_AF-A0A7S1F9E1-F1
#
_entry.id   AF-A0A7S1F9E1-F1
#
_cell.length_a   1.000
_cell.length_b   1.000
_cell.length_c   1.000
_cell.angle_alpha   90.00
_cell.angle_beta   90.00
_cell.angle_gamma   90.00
#
_symmetry.space_group_name_H-M   'P 1'
#
loop_
_entity.id
_entity.type
_entity.pdbx_description
1 polymer ?
#
loop_
_entity_poly.entity_id
_entity_poly.type
_entity_poly.pdbx_seq_one_letter_code
_entity_poly.pdbx_strand_id
1 'polypeptide(L)'
;MSAFGDRATNLPPDLKHTGSGESLLSGSTVEGTASASRRRASGSRPWIDTPNCGLCNIAVGRLSRHHCRICCMCVCTSCSSNFVEMEGLGKQRICKQCVGTAQQGPEMMTRLVLLAEEIGLMTDTSTATPPVSAGTVEQAVSQCEAAIAPVRDVLSTAVNRAEEAESSAMKLRMTHQHALEENTFAKDSFLIVAARLHSLLHPEEEPPDADSMTLTDVAEYCFSALGPLEDELSKSKKKVTMIKRATTDFSIGDIKKETTGSRMSTFSQSVGNFDSISDCAVCNCRCAHRLCATAVHRVPSIWMGMAGFSECALRASRISTSCQRFTRRSPRLARACLL
;
A
#
# COMPACT_ATOMS: atom_id res chain seq x y z
N MET A 1 47.89 10.37 20.59
CA MET A 1 47.85 9.66 19.29
C MET A 1 46.58 8.82 19.24
N SER A 2 45.54 9.31 18.58
CA SER A 2 44.39 8.56 18.00
C SER A 2 43.36 9.61 17.58
N ALA A 3 43.49 10.09 16.34
CA ALA A 3 42.54 10.99 15.71
C ALA A 3 41.47 10.13 15.00
N PHE A 4 40.22 10.25 15.43
CA PHE A 4 39.07 9.76 14.66
C PHE A 4 38.73 10.83 13.63
N GLY A 5 39.06 10.55 12.37
CA GLY A 5 38.73 11.40 11.24
C GLY A 5 37.28 11.20 10.83
N ASP A 6 36.53 12.30 10.81
CA ASP A 6 35.18 12.39 10.27
C ASP A 6 35.17 12.08 8.77
N ARG A 7 34.47 11.01 8.41
CA ARG A 7 34.23 10.61 7.03
C ARG A 7 33.03 11.39 6.50
N ALA A 8 33.30 12.60 6.02
CA ALA A 8 32.33 13.40 5.26
C ALA A 8 31.85 12.63 4.03
N THR A 9 30.61 12.18 4.05
CA THR A 9 29.91 11.67 2.87
C THR A 9 29.53 12.85 1.99
N ASN A 10 30.34 13.09 0.94
CA ASN A 10 29.97 13.94 -0.18
C ASN A 10 28.78 13.30 -0.92
N LEU A 11 27.57 13.72 -0.58
CA LEU A 11 26.39 13.52 -1.42
C LEU A 11 26.38 14.60 -2.51
N PRO A 12 26.17 14.23 -3.79
CA PRO A 12 26.12 15.21 -4.88
C PRO A 12 24.87 16.10 -4.78
N PRO A 13 24.95 17.36 -5.24
CA PRO A 13 23.84 18.29 -5.20
C PRO A 13 22.79 17.95 -6.26
N ASP A 14 21.53 17.99 -5.84
CA ASP A 14 20.30 18.27 -6.59
C ASP A 14 20.41 18.33 -8.12
N LEU A 15 20.06 17.22 -8.77
CA LEU A 15 19.52 17.23 -10.12
C LEU A 15 18.08 17.75 -10.06
N LYS A 16 17.93 19.06 -10.25
CA LYS A 16 16.65 19.70 -10.59
C LYS A 16 16.19 19.15 -11.95
N HIS A 17 15.37 18.10 -11.93
CA HIS A 17 14.59 17.69 -13.09
C HIS A 17 13.32 18.53 -13.17
N THR A 18 13.38 19.62 -13.94
CA THR A 18 12.22 20.23 -14.57
C THR A 18 11.78 19.34 -15.73
N GLY A 19 11.02 18.29 -15.41
CA GLY A 19 10.33 17.46 -16.39
C GLY A 19 8.84 17.74 -16.32
N SER A 20 8.36 18.65 -17.17
CA SER A 20 6.95 18.81 -17.49
C SER A 20 6.43 17.51 -18.12
N GLY A 21 5.89 16.62 -17.29
CA GLY A 21 5.15 15.45 -17.73
C GLY A 21 3.81 15.88 -18.28
N GLU A 22 3.77 16.15 -19.58
CA GLU A 22 2.53 16.21 -20.35
C GLU A 22 1.80 14.87 -20.18
N SER A 23 0.65 14.93 -19.51
CA SER A 23 -0.28 13.84 -19.37
C SER A 23 -0.98 13.60 -20.71
N LEU A 24 -0.28 12.91 -21.61
CA LEU A 24 -0.86 12.32 -22.82
C LEU A 24 -1.35 10.90 -22.48
N LEU A 25 -2.39 10.82 -21.66
CA LEU A 25 -3.28 9.67 -21.64
C LEU A 25 -4.15 9.73 -22.90
N SER A 26 -3.55 9.49 -24.06
CA SER A 26 -4.28 9.07 -25.25
C SER A 26 -4.79 7.66 -25.01
N GLY A 27 -6.00 7.57 -24.45
CA GLY A 27 -6.80 6.36 -24.49
C GLY A 27 -7.04 5.95 -25.93
N SER A 28 -6.20 5.04 -26.43
CA SER A 28 -6.55 4.22 -27.59
C SER A 28 -7.65 3.26 -27.15
N THR A 29 -8.89 3.72 -27.23
CA THR A 29 -10.04 2.83 -27.43
C THR A 29 -9.80 2.12 -28.75
N VAL A 30 -9.15 0.95 -28.68
CA VAL A 30 -9.27 -0.09 -29.70
C VAL A 30 -10.71 -0.56 -29.68
N GLU A 31 -11.59 0.22 -30.30
CA GLU A 31 -12.90 -0.24 -30.70
C GLU A 31 -12.66 -1.40 -31.67
N GLY A 32 -12.82 -2.60 -31.12
CA GLY A 32 -12.92 -3.84 -31.84
C GLY A 32 -14.10 -3.77 -32.78
N THR A 33 -13.87 -3.17 -33.95
CA THR A 33 -14.62 -3.54 -35.13
C THR A 33 -14.32 -5.01 -35.35
N ALA A 34 -15.25 -5.84 -34.88
CA ALA A 34 -15.41 -7.22 -35.29
C ALA A 34 -15.68 -7.22 -36.80
N SER A 35 -14.63 -6.92 -37.57
CA SER A 35 -14.56 -7.23 -38.98
C SER A 35 -14.65 -8.73 -39.04
N ALA A 36 -15.85 -9.19 -39.37
CA ALA A 36 -16.11 -10.45 -40.02
C ALA A 36 -15.24 -10.52 -41.29
N SER A 37 -13.94 -10.73 -41.09
CA SER A 37 -12.96 -11.12 -42.08
C SER A 37 -13.31 -12.54 -42.44
N ARG A 38 -14.31 -12.65 -43.31
CA ARG A 38 -14.65 -13.87 -44.03
C ARG A 38 -13.35 -14.36 -44.65
N ARG A 39 -12.80 -15.41 -44.02
CA ARG A 39 -11.90 -16.43 -44.56
C ARG A 39 -11.56 -16.14 -46.02
N ARG A 40 -10.60 -15.26 -46.26
CA ARG A 40 -10.05 -15.09 -47.60
C ARG A 40 -9.41 -16.41 -47.94
N ALA A 41 -9.97 -17.05 -48.96
CA ALA A 41 -9.42 -18.19 -49.67
C ALA A 41 -7.89 -18.08 -49.66
N SER A 42 -7.25 -19.17 -49.25
CA SER A 42 -5.83 -19.48 -49.41
C SER A 42 -5.21 -18.75 -50.60
N GLY A 43 -4.79 -17.50 -50.37
CA GLY A 43 -4.23 -16.64 -51.38
C GLY A 43 -2.84 -17.14 -51.65
N SER A 44 -2.71 -18.06 -52.61
CA SER A 44 -1.40 -18.50 -53.08
C SER A 44 -0.64 -17.24 -53.48
N ARG A 45 0.46 -16.96 -52.79
CA ARG A 45 1.33 -15.84 -53.15
C ARG A 45 1.68 -15.98 -54.65
N PRO A 46 1.61 -14.91 -55.44
CA PRO A 46 1.94 -14.98 -56.85
C PRO A 46 3.39 -15.46 -56.99
N TRP A 47 3.66 -16.30 -57.99
CA TRP A 47 5.02 -16.73 -58.31
C TRP A 47 5.82 -15.53 -58.81
N ILE A 48 6.99 -15.33 -58.21
CA ILE A 48 7.83 -14.15 -58.47
C ILE A 48 8.93 -14.55 -59.47
N ASP A 49 8.80 -14.09 -60.71
CA ASP A 49 9.79 -14.33 -61.77
C ASP A 49 10.91 -13.28 -61.74
N THR A 50 12.05 -13.64 -61.13
CA THR A 50 13.28 -12.82 -61.15
C THR A 50 14.35 -13.39 -62.07
N PRO A 51 15.20 -12.55 -62.69
CA PRO A 51 16.33 -13.02 -63.51
C PRO A 51 17.44 -13.66 -62.69
N ASN A 52 17.45 -13.46 -61.37
CA ASN A 52 18.42 -14.00 -60.44
C ASN A 52 17.72 -14.88 -59.40
N CYS A 53 18.43 -15.87 -58.85
CA CYS A 53 17.94 -16.70 -57.75
C CYS A 53 17.72 -15.86 -56.49
N GLY A 54 16.53 -15.93 -55.89
CA GLY A 54 16.20 -15.20 -54.65
C GLY A 54 16.97 -15.64 -53.39
N LEU A 55 17.83 -16.66 -53.46
CA LEU A 55 18.66 -17.12 -52.32
C LEU A 55 20.14 -16.81 -52.51
N CYS A 56 20.75 -17.24 -53.61
CA CYS A 56 22.19 -17.03 -53.86
C CYS A 56 22.50 -15.93 -54.88
N ASN A 57 21.46 -15.27 -55.43
CA ASN A 57 21.56 -14.19 -56.41
C ASN A 57 22.29 -14.54 -57.73
N ILE A 58 22.56 -15.82 -58.00
CA ILE A 58 23.10 -16.24 -59.30
C ILE A 58 22.07 -16.01 -60.41
N ALA A 59 22.52 -15.58 -61.59
CA ALA A 59 21.65 -15.44 -62.75
C ALA A 59 21.00 -16.80 -63.11
N VAL A 60 19.69 -16.80 -63.31
CA VAL A 60 18.91 -17.98 -63.66
C VAL A 60 18.35 -17.84 -65.09
N GLY A 61 18.86 -18.68 -65.98
CA GLY A 61 18.38 -18.78 -67.36
C GLY A 61 16.95 -19.32 -67.42
N ARG A 62 16.26 -19.10 -68.55
CA ARG A 62 14.85 -19.49 -68.73
C ARG A 62 14.56 -20.97 -68.44
N LEU A 63 15.51 -21.86 -68.72
CA LEU A 63 15.38 -23.31 -68.49
C LEU A 63 15.82 -23.76 -67.08
N SER A 64 16.49 -22.90 -66.31
CA SER A 64 17.01 -23.20 -64.98
C SER A 64 16.26 -22.47 -63.85
N ARG A 65 15.12 -21.83 -64.18
CA ARG A 65 14.25 -21.18 -63.20
C ARG A 65 13.36 -22.21 -62.54
N HIS A 66 13.37 -22.23 -61.21
CA HIS A 66 12.46 -23.03 -60.42
C HIS A 66 11.75 -22.15 -59.41
N HIS A 67 10.54 -22.51 -59.03
CA HIS A 67 9.81 -21.81 -57.97
C HIS A 67 9.76 -22.69 -56.73
N CYS A 68 10.07 -22.10 -55.57
CA CYS A 68 9.80 -22.76 -54.30
C CYS A 68 8.30 -22.75 -54.05
N ARG A 69 7.70 -23.91 -53.76
CA ARG A 69 6.25 -24.00 -53.56
C ARG A 69 5.76 -23.33 -52.27
N ILE A 70 6.62 -23.17 -51.26
CA ILE A 70 6.29 -22.50 -49.99
C ILE A 70 6.36 -20.97 -50.11
N CYS A 71 7.51 -20.42 -50.52
CA CYS A 71 7.72 -18.98 -50.54
C CYS A 71 7.48 -18.31 -51.90
N CYS A 72 7.23 -19.10 -52.95
CA CYS A 72 6.93 -18.64 -54.32
C CYS A 72 8.07 -17.86 -55.00
N MET A 73 9.27 -17.85 -54.44
CA MET A 73 10.46 -17.20 -55.03
C MET A 73 11.06 -18.03 -56.17
N CYS A 74 11.55 -17.35 -57.21
CA CYS A 74 12.41 -17.94 -58.25
C CYS A 74 13.79 -18.28 -57.67
N VAL A 75 14.21 -19.53 -57.83
CA VAL A 75 15.42 -20.12 -57.25
C VAL A 75 16.14 -21.01 -58.26
N CYS A 76 17.46 -21.09 -58.17
CA CYS A 76 18.24 -22.01 -59.01
C CYS A 76 18.11 -23.47 -58.52
N THR A 77 18.56 -24.41 -59.34
CA THR A 77 18.48 -25.86 -59.04
C THR A 77 19.22 -26.22 -57.75
N SER A 78 20.41 -25.66 -57.51
CA SER A 78 21.20 -25.94 -56.30
C SER A 78 20.58 -25.39 -55.02
N CYS A 79 19.80 -24.32 -55.10
CA CYS A 79 19.05 -23.73 -53.98
C CYS A 79 17.70 -24.43 -53.72
N SER A 80 17.24 -25.28 -54.64
CA SER A 80 15.94 -25.94 -54.60
C SER A 80 16.00 -27.43 -54.93
N SER A 81 17.06 -28.09 -54.47
CA SER A 81 17.31 -29.52 -54.66
C SER A 81 16.35 -30.42 -53.87
N ASN A 82 15.56 -29.85 -52.95
CA ASN A 82 14.69 -30.61 -52.05
C ASN A 82 13.28 -30.76 -52.63
N PHE A 83 12.69 -31.92 -52.39
CA PHE A 83 11.29 -32.21 -52.67
C PHE A 83 10.62 -32.72 -51.39
N VAL A 84 9.51 -32.11 -51.00
CA VAL A 84 8.74 -32.49 -49.82
C VAL A 84 7.33 -32.87 -50.26
N GLU A 85 6.81 -33.93 -49.68
CA GLU A 85 5.43 -34.35 -49.89
C GLU A 85 4.50 -33.39 -49.14
N MET A 86 3.61 -32.74 -49.87
CA MET A 86 2.60 -31.84 -49.32
C MET A 86 1.22 -32.49 -49.46
N GLU A 87 0.42 -32.34 -48.42
CA GLU A 87 -0.93 -32.89 -48.35
C GLU A 87 -1.77 -32.46 -49.57
N GLY A 88 -2.30 -33.45 -50.29
CA GLY A 88 -3.11 -33.25 -51.50
C GLY A 88 -2.37 -32.79 -52.76
N LEU A 89 -1.07 -32.48 -52.70
CA LEU A 89 -0.27 -31.98 -53.84
C LEU A 89 0.88 -32.91 -54.24
N GLY A 90 1.15 -33.96 -53.47
CA GLY A 90 2.25 -34.89 -53.71
C GLY A 90 3.63 -34.24 -53.47
N LYS A 91 4.68 -34.77 -54.11
CA LYS A 91 6.06 -34.25 -53.96
C LYS A 91 6.21 -32.91 -54.68
N GLN A 92 6.60 -31.88 -53.94
CA GLN A 92 6.70 -30.51 -54.42
C GLN A 92 8.10 -29.95 -54.17
N ARG A 93 8.60 -29.11 -55.08
CA ARG A 93 9.94 -28.53 -54.99
C ARG A 93 9.96 -27.39 -53.96
N ILE A 94 10.93 -27.45 -53.04
CA ILE A 94 11.09 -26.47 -51.95
C ILE A 94 12.54 -26.02 -51.87
N CYS A 95 12.76 -24.74 -51.62
CA CYS A 95 14.10 -24.21 -51.43
C CYS A 95 14.72 -24.66 -50.10
N LYS A 96 16.06 -24.67 -50.04
CA LYS A 96 16.81 -25.07 -48.83
C LYS A 96 16.40 -24.28 -47.59
N GLN A 97 16.18 -22.98 -47.73
CA GLN A 97 15.76 -22.13 -46.61
C GLN A 97 14.39 -22.56 -46.04
N CYS A 98 13.38 -22.75 -46.90
CA CYS A 98 12.05 -23.18 -46.44
C CYS A 98 12.06 -24.58 -45.82
N VAL A 99 12.89 -25.50 -46.33
CA VAL A 99 13.08 -26.82 -45.70
C VAL A 99 13.70 -26.67 -44.32
N GLY A 100 14.75 -25.85 -44.18
CA GLY A 100 15.39 -25.59 -42.89
C GLY A 100 14.43 -24.99 -41.87
N THR A 101 13.60 -24.02 -42.27
CA THR A 101 12.56 -23.45 -41.39
C THR A 101 11.50 -24.50 -41.00
N ALA A 102 11.04 -25.32 -41.94
CA ALA A 102 10.05 -26.36 -41.64
C ALA A 102 10.59 -27.40 -40.64
N GLN A 103 11.89 -27.74 -40.73
CA GLN A 103 12.55 -28.66 -39.80
C GLN A 103 12.68 -28.11 -38.37
N GLN A 104 12.71 -26.78 -38.20
CA GLN A 104 12.76 -26.13 -36.88
C GLN A 104 11.39 -26.11 -36.17
N GLY A 105 10.29 -26.35 -36.89
CA GLY A 105 8.93 -26.26 -36.36
C GLY A 105 8.68 -27.09 -35.09
N PRO A 106 9.02 -28.40 -35.06
CA PRO A 106 8.81 -29.24 -33.88
C PRO A 106 9.60 -28.78 -32.64
N GLU A 107 10.82 -28.28 -32.83
CA GLU A 107 11.63 -27.73 -31.73
C GLU A 107 11.01 -26.44 -31.18
N MET A 108 10.59 -25.52 -32.06
CA MET A 108 9.91 -24.29 -31.66
C MET A 108 8.61 -24.58 -30.91
N MET A 109 7.82 -25.55 -31.37
CA MET A 109 6.61 -26.00 -30.69
C MET A 109 6.91 -26.54 -29.30
N THR A 110 7.94 -27.37 -29.15
CA THR A 110 8.36 -27.90 -27.84
C THR A 110 8.71 -26.76 -26.88
N ARG A 111 9.46 -25.77 -27.37
CA ARG A 111 9.83 -24.59 -26.56
C ARG A 111 8.61 -23.75 -26.15
N LEU A 112 7.61 -23.59 -27.02
CA LEU A 112 6.39 -22.87 -26.70
C LEU A 112 5.56 -23.59 -25.62
N VAL A 113 5.45 -24.91 -25.71
CA VAL A 113 4.74 -25.71 -24.69
C VAL A 113 5.44 -25.58 -23.33
N LEU A 114 6.76 -25.73 -23.29
CA LEU A 114 7.54 -25.57 -22.05
C LEU A 114 7.38 -24.16 -21.47
N LEU A 115 7.37 -23.12 -22.30
CA LEU A 115 7.15 -21.75 -21.86
C LEU A 115 5.75 -21.55 -21.27
N ALA A 116 4.72 -22.12 -21.89
CA ALA A 116 3.36 -22.07 -21.35
C ALA A 116 3.26 -22.75 -19.97
N GLU A 117 3.92 -23.90 -19.80
CA GLU A 117 4.00 -24.60 -18.51
C GLU A 117 4.75 -23.76 -17.46
N GLU A 118 5.88 -23.16 -17.82
CA GLU A 118 6.66 -22.31 -16.92
C GLU A 118 5.85 -21.10 -16.44
N ILE A 119 5.12 -20.44 -17.35
CA ILE A 119 4.21 -19.33 -17.01
C ILE A 119 3.08 -19.82 -16.08
N GLY A 120 2.54 -21.01 -16.33
CA GLY A 120 1.53 -21.63 -15.48
C GLY A 120 2.02 -21.89 -14.05
N LEU A 121 3.29 -22.28 -13.88
CA LEU A 121 3.89 -22.49 -12.56
C LEU A 121 4.07 -21.18 -11.78
N MET A 122 4.34 -20.06 -12.44
CA MET A 122 4.51 -18.77 -11.75
C MET A 122 3.22 -18.20 -11.17
N THR A 123 2.06 -18.66 -11.63
CA THR A 123 0.77 -18.05 -11.28
C THR A 123 0.06 -18.72 -10.12
N ASP A 124 0.60 -19.81 -9.55
CA ASP A 124 0.02 -20.60 -8.45
C ASP A 124 -1.47 -20.99 -8.62
N THR A 125 -2.04 -20.75 -9.81
CA THR A 125 -3.39 -21.15 -10.18
C THR A 125 -3.39 -22.66 -10.42
N SER A 126 -3.41 -23.42 -9.32
CA SER A 126 -3.51 -24.88 -9.26
C SER A 126 -4.82 -25.44 -9.85
N THR A 127 -5.62 -24.61 -10.52
CA THR A 127 -6.80 -25.02 -11.30
C THR A 127 -6.41 -25.54 -12.69
N ALA A 128 -5.15 -25.96 -12.89
CA ALA A 128 -4.62 -26.36 -14.18
C ALA A 128 -5.43 -27.52 -14.78
N THR A 129 -6.20 -27.18 -15.81
CA THR A 129 -6.59 -28.13 -16.85
C THR A 129 -5.32 -28.87 -17.28
N PRO A 130 -5.32 -30.22 -17.30
CA PRO A 130 -4.12 -30.98 -17.64
C PRO A 130 -3.57 -30.53 -19.00
N PRO A 131 -2.23 -30.49 -19.17
CA PRO A 131 -1.60 -30.02 -20.38
C PRO A 131 -2.09 -30.87 -21.55
N VAL A 132 -2.95 -30.29 -22.38
CA VAL A 132 -3.34 -30.90 -23.64
C VAL A 132 -2.11 -30.81 -24.53
N SER A 133 -1.57 -31.95 -24.96
CA SER A 133 -0.48 -32.00 -25.93
C SER A 133 -0.87 -31.17 -27.16
N ALA A 134 -0.23 -30.00 -27.34
CA ALA A 134 -0.51 -29.13 -28.46
C ALA A 134 -0.13 -29.86 -29.76
N GLY A 135 -1.13 -30.24 -30.56
CA GLY A 135 -0.92 -30.89 -31.84
C GLY A 135 -0.51 -29.91 -32.94
N THR A 136 -0.74 -28.60 -32.76
CA THR A 136 -0.40 -27.55 -33.74
C THR A 136 0.24 -26.32 -33.07
N VAL A 137 0.97 -25.51 -33.85
CA VAL A 137 1.65 -24.30 -33.36
C VAL A 137 0.63 -23.29 -32.83
N GLU A 138 -0.52 -23.18 -33.49
CA GLU A 138 -1.62 -22.30 -33.09
C GLU A 138 -2.16 -22.69 -31.71
N GLN A 139 -2.24 -23.99 -31.41
CA GLN A 139 -2.63 -24.48 -30.09
C GLN A 139 -1.59 -24.10 -29.02
N ALA A 140 -0.30 -24.27 -29.31
CA ALA A 140 0.77 -23.90 -28.37
C ALA A 140 0.80 -22.39 -28.09
N VAL A 141 0.58 -21.56 -29.11
CA VAL A 141 0.46 -20.10 -28.94
C VAL A 141 -0.77 -19.74 -28.12
N SER A 142 -1.92 -20.34 -28.42
CA SER A 142 -3.16 -20.13 -27.66
C SER A 142 -2.99 -20.54 -26.19
N GLN A 143 -2.23 -21.60 -25.90
CA GLN A 143 -1.87 -21.99 -24.54
C GLN A 143 -0.99 -20.95 -23.85
N CYS A 144 0.02 -20.41 -24.53
CA CYS A 144 0.84 -19.32 -23.98
C CYS A 144 0.02 -18.07 -23.67
N GLU A 145 -0.87 -17.67 -24.59
CA GLU A 145 -1.74 -16.51 -24.42
C GLU A 145 -2.69 -16.69 -23.22
N ALA A 146 -3.29 -17.88 -23.09
CA ALA A 146 -4.13 -18.24 -21.95
C ALA A 146 -3.34 -18.24 -20.63
N ALA A 147 -2.10 -18.75 -20.63
CA ALA A 147 -1.23 -18.76 -19.45
C ALA A 147 -0.80 -17.35 -19.00
N ILE A 148 -0.65 -16.40 -19.94
CA ILE A 148 -0.27 -15.01 -19.63
C ILE A 148 -1.42 -14.21 -18.99
N ALA A 149 -2.68 -14.54 -19.27
CA ALA A 149 -3.83 -13.83 -18.73
C ALA A 149 -3.80 -13.69 -17.18
N PRO A 150 -3.66 -14.77 -16.38
CA PRO A 150 -3.57 -14.65 -14.93
C PRO A 150 -2.34 -13.86 -14.45
N VAL A 151 -1.21 -13.90 -15.17
CA VAL A 151 -0.02 -13.08 -14.84
C VAL A 151 -0.36 -11.58 -14.91
N ARG A 152 -1.09 -11.17 -15.94
CA ARG A 152 -1.51 -9.77 -16.11
C ARG A 152 -2.43 -9.32 -14.97
N ASP A 153 -3.35 -10.18 -14.56
CA ASP A 153 -4.27 -9.89 -13.44
C ASP A 153 -3.53 -9.78 -12.10
N VAL A 154 -2.57 -10.68 -11.85
CA VAL A 154 -1.72 -10.63 -10.66
C VAL A 154 -0.88 -9.34 -10.65
N LEU A 155 -0.29 -8.98 -11.79
CA LEU A 155 0.48 -7.75 -11.93
C LEU A 155 -0.38 -6.50 -11.68
N SER A 156 -1.56 -6.42 -12.31
CA SER A 156 -2.50 -5.31 -12.10
C SER A 156 -2.91 -5.20 -10.62
N THR A 157 -3.22 -6.34 -9.98
CA THR A 157 -3.56 -6.38 -8.55
C THR A 157 -2.38 -5.98 -7.67
N ALA A 158 -1.15 -6.35 -8.03
CA ALA A 158 0.05 -5.94 -7.29
C ALA A 158 0.31 -4.44 -7.41
N VAL A 159 0.15 -3.86 -8.60
CA VAL A 159 0.28 -2.41 -8.84
C VAL A 159 -0.74 -1.63 -8.01
N ASN A 160 -2.03 -2.00 -8.07
CA ASN A 160 -3.08 -1.32 -7.31
C ASN A 160 -2.81 -1.36 -5.79
N ARG A 161 -2.32 -2.49 -5.27
CA ARG A 161 -1.94 -2.62 -3.85
C ARG A 161 -0.74 -1.75 -3.49
N ALA A 162 0.23 -1.61 -4.39
CA ALA A 162 1.38 -0.74 -4.16
C ALA A 162 0.93 0.74 -4.09
N GLU A 163 0.08 1.18 -5.01
CA GLU A 163 -0.48 2.54 -5.02
C GLU A 163 -1.29 2.84 -3.75
N GLU A 164 -2.12 1.89 -3.30
CA GLU A 164 -2.87 2.05 -2.05
C GLU A 164 -1.95 2.13 -0.82
N ALA A 165 -0.89 1.31 -0.80
CA ALA A 165 0.11 1.35 0.27
C ALA A 165 0.88 2.68 0.28
N GLU A 166 1.23 3.22 -0.89
CA GLU A 166 1.89 4.52 -1.02
C GLU A 166 0.99 5.68 -0.56
N SER A 167 -0.28 5.68 -0.98
CA SER A 167 -1.28 6.65 -0.53
C SER A 167 -1.48 6.61 1.00
N SER A 168 -1.56 5.40 1.56
CA SER A 168 -1.68 5.19 3.01
C SER A 168 -0.44 5.67 3.76
N ALA A 169 0.77 5.41 3.24
CA ALA A 169 2.02 5.88 3.82
C ALA A 169 2.13 7.41 3.77
N MET A 170 1.71 8.03 2.67
CA MET A 170 1.68 9.49 2.54
C MET A 170 0.73 10.12 3.57
N LYS A 171 -0.47 9.57 3.71
CA LYS A 171 -1.44 10.02 4.73
C LYS A 171 -0.88 9.90 6.14
N LEU A 172 -0.22 8.79 6.47
CA LEU A 172 0.40 8.61 7.78
C LEU A 172 1.49 9.65 8.04
N ARG A 173 2.34 9.95 7.04
CA ARG A 173 3.36 11.01 7.14
C ARG A 173 2.74 12.38 7.39
N MET A 174 1.67 12.71 6.68
CA MET A 174 0.94 13.97 6.90
C MET A 174 0.34 14.05 8.31
N THR A 175 -0.28 12.98 8.81
CA THR A 175 -0.81 12.96 10.17
C THR A 175 0.27 13.06 11.24
N HIS A 176 1.43 12.43 11.00
CA HIS A 176 2.58 12.53 11.89
C HIS A 176 3.14 13.95 11.93
N GLN A 177 3.28 14.59 10.76
CA GLN A 177 3.74 15.97 10.65
C GLN A 177 2.81 16.93 11.42
N HIS A 178 1.50 16.81 11.23
CA HIS A 178 0.52 17.61 11.97
C HIS A 178 0.63 17.42 13.49
N ALA A 179 0.79 16.17 13.95
CA ALA A 179 0.97 15.89 15.37
C ALA A 179 2.27 16.50 15.93
N LEU A 180 3.35 16.57 15.15
CA LEU A 180 4.59 17.26 15.56
C LEU A 180 4.39 18.77 15.67
N GLU A 181 3.65 19.37 14.73
CA GLU A 181 3.33 20.80 14.75
C GLU A 181 2.45 21.14 15.96
N GLU A 182 1.42 20.33 16.26
CA GLU A 182 0.59 20.49 17.46
C GLU A 182 1.40 20.33 18.76
N ASN A 183 2.32 19.35 18.81
CA ASN A 183 3.19 19.17 19.96
C ASN A 183 4.15 20.36 20.15
N THR A 184 4.70 20.88 19.07
CA THR A 184 5.56 22.08 19.09
C THR A 184 4.78 23.28 19.62
N PHE A 185 3.58 23.52 19.08
CA PHE A 185 2.72 24.60 19.53
C PHE A 185 2.33 24.49 21.01
N ALA A 186 2.00 23.28 21.48
CA ALA A 186 1.70 23.02 22.88
C ALA A 186 2.92 23.29 23.78
N LYS A 187 4.11 22.82 23.36
CA LYS A 187 5.37 23.04 24.08
C LYS A 187 5.64 24.53 24.27
N ASP A 188 5.54 25.33 23.20
CA ASP A 188 5.76 26.77 23.24
C ASP A 188 4.75 27.48 24.16
N SER A 189 3.48 27.07 24.09
CA SER A 189 2.42 27.61 24.96
C SER A 189 2.70 27.36 26.44
N PHE A 190 3.12 26.13 26.80
CA PHE A 190 3.49 25.82 28.17
C PHE A 190 4.76 26.55 28.61
N LEU A 191 5.79 26.62 27.76
CA LEU A 191 7.02 27.36 28.06
C LEU A 191 6.74 28.83 28.39
N ILE A 192 5.86 29.49 27.65
CA ILE A 192 5.47 30.88 27.91
C ILE A 192 4.82 31.03 29.30
N VAL A 193 3.94 30.10 29.67
CA VAL A 193 3.29 30.11 30.99
C VAL A 193 4.30 29.81 32.09
N ALA A 194 5.14 28.79 31.91
CA ALA A 194 6.17 28.39 32.86
C ALA A 194 7.14 29.54 33.14
N ALA A 195 7.65 30.19 32.09
CA ALA A 195 8.58 31.31 32.19
C ALA A 195 7.94 32.48 32.98
N ARG A 196 6.67 32.80 32.71
CA ARG A 196 5.96 33.85 33.46
C ARG A 196 5.79 33.50 34.94
N LEU A 197 5.45 32.26 35.26
CA LEU A 197 5.33 31.80 36.64
C LEU A 197 6.70 31.83 37.34
N HIS A 198 7.74 31.38 36.65
CA HIS A 198 9.11 31.38 37.17
C HIS A 198 9.56 32.80 37.52
N SER A 199 9.41 33.77 36.61
CA SER A 199 9.79 35.17 36.87
C SER A 199 9.06 35.80 38.06
N LEU A 200 7.86 35.33 38.40
CA LEU A 200 7.09 35.82 39.55
C LEU A 200 7.56 35.19 40.88
N LEU A 201 8.05 33.95 40.86
CA LEU A 201 8.34 33.18 42.06
C LEU A 201 9.83 33.12 42.40
N HIS A 202 10.71 33.13 41.39
CA HIS A 202 12.16 33.04 41.56
C HIS A 202 12.86 34.06 40.65
N PRO A 203 12.83 35.36 40.99
CA PRO A 203 13.40 36.41 40.14
C PRO A 203 14.93 36.33 39.98
N GLU A 204 15.61 35.58 40.85
CA GLU A 204 17.08 35.44 40.86
C GLU A 204 17.56 34.18 40.10
N GLU A 205 16.66 33.28 39.71
CA GLU A 205 17.00 32.03 39.01
C GLU A 205 16.75 32.16 37.51
N GLU A 206 17.72 31.74 36.69
CA GLU A 206 17.60 31.74 35.24
C GLU A 206 16.71 30.57 34.79
N PRO A 207 15.74 30.78 33.88
CA PRO A 207 14.90 29.69 33.38
C PRO A 207 15.73 28.64 32.62
N PRO A 208 15.30 27.36 32.63
CA PRO A 208 15.95 26.30 31.89
C PRO A 208 15.91 26.55 30.37
N ASP A 209 16.92 26.02 29.67
CA ASP A 209 17.04 26.16 28.21
C ASP A 209 15.88 25.46 27.47
N ALA A 210 15.04 26.28 26.83
CA ALA A 210 13.82 25.87 26.15
C ALA A 210 14.05 24.88 25.00
N ASP A 211 15.20 24.94 24.31
CA ASP A 211 15.47 24.11 23.15
C ASP A 211 15.75 22.65 23.55
N SER A 212 16.27 22.43 24.75
CA SER A 212 16.61 21.10 25.26
C SER A 212 15.43 20.30 25.84
N MET A 213 14.32 20.98 26.19
CA MET A 213 13.22 20.37 26.93
C MET A 213 12.23 19.64 26.02
N THR A 214 11.78 18.45 26.41
CA THR A 214 10.62 17.78 25.79
C THR A 214 9.30 18.40 26.28
N LEU A 215 8.19 18.13 25.58
CA LEU A 215 6.86 18.60 26.03
C LEU A 215 6.54 18.13 27.46
N THR A 216 6.96 16.92 27.83
CA THR A 216 6.79 16.38 29.18
C THR A 216 7.59 17.18 30.21
N ASP A 217 8.86 17.49 29.92
CA ASP A 217 9.70 18.27 30.82
C ASP A 217 9.13 19.68 31.04
N VAL A 218 8.61 20.31 29.98
CA VAL A 218 7.98 21.62 30.08
C VAL A 218 6.70 21.56 30.93
N ALA A 219 5.90 20.51 30.78
CA ALA A 219 4.71 20.33 31.61
C ALA A 219 5.08 20.14 33.09
N GLU A 220 6.08 19.31 33.40
CA GLU A 220 6.58 19.11 34.77
C GLU A 220 7.15 20.40 35.38
N TYR A 221 7.86 21.19 34.56
CA TYR A 221 8.37 22.48 34.96
C TYR A 221 7.24 23.48 35.26
N CYS A 222 6.21 23.55 34.41
CA CYS A 222 4.97 24.29 34.70
C CYS A 222 4.35 23.88 36.04
N PHE A 223 4.20 22.57 36.29
CA PHE A 223 3.60 22.07 37.53
C PHE A 223 4.44 22.42 38.76
N SER A 224 5.76 22.32 38.65
CA SER A 224 6.68 22.69 39.74
C SER A 224 6.59 24.18 40.08
N ALA A 225 6.47 25.04 39.05
CA ALA A 225 6.26 26.46 39.24
C ALA A 225 4.89 26.82 39.84
N LEU A 226 3.88 25.96 39.72
CA LEU A 226 2.55 26.23 40.31
C LEU A 226 2.48 25.93 41.82
N GLY A 227 3.33 25.02 42.35
CA GLY A 227 3.29 24.59 43.75
C GLY A 227 3.30 25.74 44.77
N PRO A 228 4.23 26.71 44.69
CA PRO A 228 4.27 27.84 45.63
C PRO A 228 3.00 28.71 45.62
N LEU A 229 2.34 28.86 44.46
CA LEU A 229 1.10 29.63 44.34
C LEU A 229 -0.08 28.93 45.01
N GLU A 230 -0.15 27.61 44.93
CA GLU A 230 -1.18 26.82 45.60
C GLU A 230 -1.06 26.92 47.13
N ASP A 231 0.17 26.95 47.64
CA ASP A 231 0.46 27.16 49.05
C ASP A 231 0.03 28.56 49.53
N GLU A 232 0.34 29.61 48.77
CA GLU A 232 -0.08 30.99 49.09
C GLU A 232 -1.60 31.19 49.00
N LEU A 233 -2.25 30.59 48.01
CA LEU A 233 -3.72 30.57 47.91
C LEU A 233 -4.34 29.84 49.11
N SER A 234 -3.73 28.75 49.56
CA SER A 234 -4.17 27.98 50.72
C SER A 234 -4.03 28.79 52.02
N LYS A 235 -2.93 29.53 52.20
CA LYS A 235 -2.75 30.46 53.33
C LYS A 235 -3.78 31.59 53.29
N SER A 236 -4.01 32.17 52.12
CA SER A 236 -4.99 33.25 51.92
C SER A 236 -6.42 32.81 52.22
N LYS A 237 -6.81 31.60 51.80
CA LYS A 237 -8.11 31.00 52.15
C LYS A 237 -8.30 30.82 53.66
N LYS A 238 -7.25 30.37 54.38
CA LYS A 238 -7.28 30.27 55.84
C LYS A 238 -7.46 31.65 56.50
N LYS A 239 -6.83 32.68 55.96
CA LYS A 239 -7.00 34.06 56.45
C LYS A 239 -8.41 34.58 56.23
N VAL A 240 -8.98 34.39 55.03
CA VAL A 240 -10.36 34.80 54.71
C VAL A 240 -11.39 34.06 55.57
N THR A 241 -11.19 32.77 55.82
CA THR A 241 -12.09 31.98 56.68
C THR A 241 -12.00 32.40 58.15
N MET A 242 -10.81 32.76 58.65
CA MET A 242 -10.68 33.37 59.99
C MET A 242 -11.42 34.71 60.09
N ILE A 243 -11.29 35.59 59.08
CA ILE A 243 -11.99 36.88 59.07
C ILE A 243 -13.52 36.67 59.08
N LYS A 244 -14.03 35.72 58.28
CA LYS A 244 -15.47 35.39 58.26
C LYS A 244 -15.98 34.93 59.63
N ARG A 245 -15.23 34.08 60.36
CA ARG A 245 -15.62 33.64 61.71
C ARG A 245 -15.63 34.81 62.71
N ALA A 246 -14.61 35.67 62.65
CA ALA A 246 -14.57 36.85 63.51
C ALA A 246 -15.75 37.83 63.27
N THR A 247 -16.25 37.91 62.03
CA THR A 247 -17.42 38.74 61.70
C THR A 247 -18.76 38.09 62.04
N THR A 248 -18.87 36.76 62.10
CA THR A 248 -20.13 36.08 62.47
C THR A 248 -20.37 36.04 63.98
N ASP A 249 -19.31 36.14 64.79
CA ASP A 249 -19.44 36.25 66.25
C ASP A 249 -19.82 37.66 66.72
N PHE A 250 -19.84 38.65 65.82
CA PHE A 250 -20.50 39.93 66.05
C PHE A 250 -22.00 39.76 65.76
N SER A 251 -22.71 39.16 66.73
CA SER A 251 -24.16 39.01 66.71
C SER A 251 -24.85 40.32 66.31
N ILE A 252 -25.58 40.26 65.19
CA ILE A 252 -26.81 41.02 65.02
C ILE A 252 -27.80 40.40 66.01
N GLY A 253 -27.74 40.87 67.24
CA GLY A 253 -28.93 40.91 68.08
C GLY A 253 -29.96 41.81 67.40
N ASP A 254 -31.17 41.28 67.26
CA ASP A 254 -32.41 42.03 67.13
C ASP A 254 -32.54 43.04 65.98
N ILE A 255 -32.75 42.53 64.76
CA ILE A 255 -33.63 43.22 63.81
C ILE A 255 -34.67 42.23 63.28
N LYS A 256 -35.78 42.12 64.03
CA LYS A 256 -37.08 41.73 63.46
C LYS A 256 -37.43 42.74 62.38
N LYS A 257 -37.43 42.33 61.12
CA LYS A 257 -38.28 42.98 60.12
C LYS A 257 -38.72 41.99 59.06
N GLU A 258 -40.04 41.91 58.97
CA GLU A 258 -40.82 41.35 57.88
C GLU A 258 -40.23 41.77 56.53
N THR A 259 -39.96 40.82 55.65
CA THR A 259 -40.15 41.07 54.22
C THR A 259 -40.57 39.79 53.51
N THR A 260 -41.82 39.84 53.14
CA THR A 260 -42.54 39.05 52.15
C THR A 260 -41.73 38.74 50.89
N GLY A 261 -41.73 37.46 50.54
CA GLY A 261 -41.97 36.97 49.18
C GLY A 261 -41.03 37.43 48.06
N SER A 262 -40.04 36.61 47.73
CA SER A 262 -39.80 36.34 46.30
C SER A 262 -39.18 34.97 46.06
N ARG A 263 -39.88 34.26 45.19
CA ARG A 263 -39.74 32.86 44.83
C ARG A 263 -38.64 32.76 43.77
N MET A 264 -37.41 32.45 44.17
CA MET A 264 -36.36 32.10 43.20
C MET A 264 -36.41 30.61 42.87
N SER A 265 -36.66 30.37 41.59
CA SER A 265 -36.71 29.10 40.89
C SER A 265 -35.43 28.28 41.11
N THR A 266 -35.60 27.06 41.62
CA THR A 266 -34.60 26.00 41.64
C THR A 266 -34.43 25.44 40.23
N PHE A 267 -33.30 25.74 39.58
CA PHE A 267 -32.90 25.04 38.37
C PHE A 267 -32.25 23.71 38.76
N SER A 268 -33.08 22.70 38.98
CA SER A 268 -32.67 21.30 39.15
C SER A 268 -32.38 20.72 37.76
N GLN A 269 -31.10 20.55 37.41
CA GLN A 269 -30.74 19.73 36.25
C GLN A 269 -30.89 18.26 36.64
N SER A 270 -31.91 17.63 36.07
CA SER A 270 -32.14 16.20 36.09
C SER A 270 -30.98 15.45 35.44
N VAL A 271 -30.19 14.75 36.26
CA VAL A 271 -29.34 13.65 35.80
C VAL A 271 -30.30 12.48 35.50
N GLY A 272 -30.45 12.12 34.23
CA GLY A 272 -31.32 11.02 33.83
C GLY A 272 -30.80 9.68 34.37
N ASN A 273 -31.61 8.98 35.16
CA ASN A 273 -31.42 7.56 35.48
C ASN A 273 -31.46 6.75 34.18
N PHE A 274 -30.41 5.96 33.94
CA PHE A 274 -30.29 5.04 32.81
C PHE A 274 -30.20 3.60 33.34
N ASP A 275 -31.35 3.00 33.64
CA ASP A 275 -31.46 1.56 33.92
C ASP A 275 -32.43 0.92 32.92
N SER A 276 -31.91 0.53 31.77
CA SER A 276 -32.50 -0.57 31.01
C SER A 276 -31.38 -1.38 30.36
N ILE A 277 -31.14 -2.56 30.92
CA ILE A 277 -30.23 -3.58 30.40
C ILE A 277 -31.08 -4.46 29.47
N SER A 278 -30.80 -4.44 28.18
CA SER A 278 -31.24 -5.48 27.24
C SER A 278 -30.03 -6.19 26.64
N ASP A 279 -30.16 -7.50 26.44
CA ASP A 279 -29.07 -8.39 26.05
C ASP A 279 -28.64 -8.17 24.58
N CYS A 280 -27.33 -8.18 24.32
CA CYS A 280 -26.76 -8.04 22.98
C CYS A 280 -26.83 -9.36 22.20
N ALA A 281 -27.65 -9.41 21.15
CA ALA A 281 -27.92 -10.62 20.35
C ALA A 281 -26.70 -11.19 19.59
N VAL A 282 -25.57 -10.49 19.53
CA VAL A 282 -24.41 -10.90 18.73
C VAL A 282 -23.36 -11.65 19.57
N CYS A 283 -23.25 -11.37 20.87
CA CYS A 283 -22.20 -11.95 21.72
C CYS A 283 -22.70 -12.56 23.04
N ASN A 284 -24.00 -12.45 23.35
CA ASN A 284 -24.63 -13.00 24.55
C ASN A 284 -23.90 -12.63 25.87
N CYS A 285 -23.23 -11.47 25.91
CA CYS A 285 -22.53 -10.96 27.10
C CYS A 285 -23.28 -9.77 27.70
N ARG A 286 -23.45 -9.78 29.02
CA ARG A 286 -23.97 -8.65 29.81
C ARG A 286 -22.89 -7.58 29.95
N CYS A 287 -22.76 -6.70 28.96
CA CYS A 287 -21.87 -5.54 29.05
C CYS A 287 -22.62 -4.27 28.62
N ALA A 288 -22.46 -3.19 29.38
CA ALA A 288 -23.13 -1.92 29.16
C ALA A 288 -22.91 -1.37 27.74
N HIS A 289 -23.98 -0.85 27.15
CA HIS A 289 -24.26 -0.67 25.72
C HIS A 289 -23.34 0.30 24.93
N ARG A 290 -22.21 0.77 25.48
CA ARG A 290 -21.33 1.74 24.80
C ARG A 290 -19.95 1.22 24.40
N LEU A 291 -19.59 -0.03 24.69
CA LEU A 291 -18.27 -0.56 24.31
C LEU A 291 -18.26 -1.45 23.07
N CYS A 292 -19.42 -1.85 22.53
CA CYS A 292 -19.46 -2.81 21.42
C CYS A 292 -19.64 -2.18 20.02
N ALA A 293 -20.08 -0.92 19.91
CA ALA A 293 -20.40 -0.30 18.61
C ALA A 293 -19.31 0.64 18.05
N THR A 294 -18.23 0.91 18.80
CA THR A 294 -17.19 1.89 18.40
C THR A 294 -15.76 1.35 18.46
N ALA A 295 -15.58 0.02 18.39
CA ALA A 295 -14.26 -0.61 18.42
C ALA A 295 -13.69 -0.98 17.04
N VAL A 296 -14.21 -0.43 15.93
CA VAL A 296 -13.63 -0.66 14.59
C VAL A 296 -13.07 0.60 13.93
N HIS A 297 -13.48 1.81 14.27
CA HIS A 297 -12.77 3.01 13.81
C HIS A 297 -12.86 4.18 14.79
N ARG A 298 -11.67 4.71 15.14
CA ARG A 298 -11.37 5.99 15.82
C ARG A 298 -11.69 6.07 17.32
N VAL A 299 -10.64 6.00 18.14
CA VAL A 299 -10.53 6.75 19.40
C VAL A 299 -9.21 7.53 19.36
N PRO A 300 -9.19 8.85 19.63
CA PRO A 300 -7.96 9.62 19.78
C PRO A 300 -7.32 9.38 21.15
N SER A 301 -6.00 9.19 21.14
CA SER A 301 -5.17 8.83 22.29
C SER A 301 -4.84 10.03 23.18
N ILE A 302 -5.81 10.64 23.85
CA ILE A 302 -5.51 11.57 24.96
C ILE A 302 -6.56 11.35 26.05
N TRP A 303 -6.10 11.03 27.27
CA TRP A 303 -6.81 10.65 28.50
C TRP A 303 -7.16 9.16 28.71
N MET A 304 -6.30 8.45 29.43
CA MET A 304 -6.65 7.67 30.64
C MET A 304 -5.39 7.05 31.25
N GLY A 305 -4.86 7.68 32.28
CA GLY A 305 -4.06 7.00 33.29
C GLY A 305 -4.99 6.44 34.36
N MET A 306 -5.12 5.11 34.44
CA MET A 306 -5.29 4.35 35.69
C MET A 306 -5.11 2.87 35.38
N ALA A 307 -4.30 2.22 36.20
CA ALA A 307 -3.92 0.81 36.11
C ALA A 307 -5.16 -0.11 36.14
N GLY A 308 -5.31 -0.95 35.11
CA GLY A 308 -6.38 -1.96 35.09
C GLY A 308 -6.61 -2.69 33.75
N PHE A 309 -6.07 -2.19 32.64
CA PHE A 309 -6.34 -2.76 31.31
C PHE A 309 -5.27 -3.70 30.73
N SER A 310 -4.21 -4.05 31.48
CA SER A 310 -3.08 -4.79 30.94
C SER A 310 -3.38 -6.26 30.61
N GLU A 311 -4.40 -6.90 31.20
CA GLU A 311 -4.67 -8.33 30.97
C GLU A 311 -5.56 -8.61 29.73
N CYS A 312 -6.49 -7.73 29.38
CA CYS A 312 -7.38 -7.95 28.22
C CYS A 312 -6.69 -7.65 26.87
N ALA A 313 -5.82 -6.64 26.81
CA ALA A 313 -5.08 -6.30 25.58
C ALA A 313 -4.04 -7.38 25.21
N LEU A 314 -3.43 -8.02 26.21
CA LEU A 314 -2.49 -9.14 26.04
C LEU A 314 -3.17 -10.44 25.56
N ARG A 315 -4.46 -10.67 25.89
CA ARG A 315 -5.24 -11.81 25.37
C ARG A 315 -5.67 -11.61 23.91
N ALA A 316 -6.05 -10.40 23.51
CA ALA A 316 -6.41 -10.10 22.11
C ALA A 316 -5.21 -10.24 21.14
N SER A 317 -4.00 -9.86 21.59
CA SER A 317 -2.78 -9.96 20.78
C SER A 317 -2.29 -11.41 20.58
N ARG A 318 -2.57 -12.32 21.53
CA ARG A 318 -2.25 -13.76 21.39
C ARG A 318 -3.18 -14.52 20.43
N ILE A 319 -4.41 -14.07 20.23
CA ILE A 319 -5.34 -14.71 19.29
C ILE A 319 -4.99 -14.33 17.84
N SER A 320 -4.55 -13.09 17.60
CA SER A 320 -4.13 -12.62 16.27
C SER A 320 -2.84 -13.31 15.77
N THR A 321 -1.87 -13.52 16.66
CA THR A 321 -0.62 -14.23 16.34
C THR A 321 -0.80 -15.75 16.18
N SER A 322 -1.86 -16.33 16.75
CA SER A 322 -2.20 -17.74 16.54
C SER A 322 -2.90 -17.99 15.20
N CYS A 323 -3.56 -16.99 14.62
CA CYS A 323 -4.18 -17.08 13.29
C CYS A 323 -3.14 -16.96 12.15
N GLN A 324 -2.04 -16.23 12.35
CA GLN A 324 -0.95 -16.15 11.38
C GLN A 324 0.00 -17.37 11.40
N ARG A 325 -0.06 -18.22 12.43
CA ARG A 325 0.74 -19.47 12.50
C ARG A 325 0.06 -20.70 11.91
N PHE A 326 -1.20 -20.60 11.47
CA PHE A 326 -1.93 -21.75 10.93
C PHE A 326 -1.89 -21.90 9.39
N THR A 327 -1.26 -20.96 8.66
CA THR A 327 -1.13 -21.03 7.18
C THR A 327 0.29 -21.32 6.68
N ARG A 328 1.24 -21.70 7.56
CA ARG A 328 2.56 -22.22 7.16
C ARG A 328 2.74 -23.67 7.57
N ARG A 329 2.11 -24.59 6.83
CA ARG A 329 2.49 -26.01 6.79
C ARG A 329 2.56 -26.50 5.34
N SER A 330 3.73 -26.36 4.73
CA SER A 330 4.28 -27.31 3.76
C SER A 330 5.79 -27.08 3.60
N PRO A 331 6.65 -28.02 4.03
CA PRO A 331 8.10 -27.86 3.98
C PRO A 331 8.68 -28.62 2.78
N ARG A 332 8.73 -28.00 1.60
CA ARG A 332 9.58 -28.43 0.49
C ARG A 332 9.96 -27.22 -0.35
N LEU A 333 11.12 -26.62 -0.05
CA LEU A 333 11.99 -25.81 -0.94
C LEU A 333 12.92 -24.93 -0.08
N ALA A 334 13.80 -25.57 0.69
CA ALA A 334 14.97 -24.93 1.26
C ALA A 334 16.21 -25.62 0.70
N ARG A 335 16.57 -25.27 -0.55
CA ARG A 335 17.88 -25.59 -1.17
C ARG A 335 18.01 -24.86 -2.50
N ALA A 336 18.41 -23.60 -2.46
CA ALA A 336 19.08 -22.87 -3.54
C ALA A 336 19.49 -21.47 -3.06
N CYS A 337 20.46 -21.41 -2.15
CA CYS A 337 21.25 -20.21 -1.87
C CYS A 337 22.52 -20.67 -1.16
N LEU A 338 23.42 -21.29 -1.92
CA LEU A 338 24.84 -21.51 -1.64
C LEU A 338 25.42 -22.22 -2.87
N LEU A 339 25.61 -21.43 -3.93
CA LEU A 339 26.67 -21.53 -4.95
C LEU A 339 26.69 -20.20 -5.71
#